data_AF-A0A975Y712-F1
#
_entry.id   AF-A0A975Y712-F1
#
_cell.length_a   1.000
_cell.length_b   1.000
_cell.length_c   1.000
_cell.angle_alpha   90.00
_cell.angle_beta   90.00
_cell.angle_gamma   90.00
#
_symmetry.space_group_name_H-M   'P 1'
#
loop_
_entity.id
_entity.type
_entity.pdbx_description
1 polymer ?
#
loop_
_entity_poly.entity_id
_entity_poly.type
_entity_poly.pdbx_seq_one_letter_code
_entity_poly.pdbx_strand_id
1 'polypeptide(L)'
;MGVLTSYLQQEFIRRAYPGWICRHESAILSKDMTDFLGYTPRVDVLLEREDGSRRLWIEFEISRADPVANHAKFATAHLFQAQQETDSFISMVSSHVARGRRNLAANTISLMRHIGMSAFQTVLFPQIPREEIQRLNHLTLQRLQNLSLLVEPEIERAMSVSATILTASSRRIHFAGDMMDVMLNLRQWNYDVDTPQGKKLWGKRTITYFVFDPYSKSFAPSKFCAYIAIPSVFNSNVTNVGYINRVQMTVELYITLDGTDNRFDGHNAHKHLTQSLAMTPCKYNESSEIGFIFNEWLNHHSNRINVHPNGAVFLLPPSWFK
;
A
#
# COMPACT_ATOMS: atom_id res chain seq x y z
N MET A 1 24.02 -8.57 4.72
CA MET A 1 22.59 -8.71 4.40
C MET A 1 21.93 -9.45 5.56
N GLY A 2 20.70 -9.10 5.96
CA GLY A 2 20.02 -9.75 7.09
C GLY A 2 19.62 -11.18 6.73
N VAL A 3 19.66 -12.11 7.70
CA VAL A 3 19.35 -13.53 7.44
C VAL A 3 17.90 -13.72 6.98
N LEU A 4 16.99 -12.86 7.45
CA LEU A 4 15.58 -12.89 7.04
C LEU A 4 15.39 -12.55 5.56
N THR A 5 16.18 -11.63 4.99
CA THR A 5 16.14 -11.32 3.55
C THR A 5 16.47 -12.56 2.73
N SER A 6 17.59 -13.24 3.05
CA SER A 6 18.00 -14.45 2.33
C SER A 6 16.99 -15.60 2.49
N TYR A 7 16.38 -15.73 3.68
CA TYR A 7 15.29 -16.68 3.90
C TYR A 7 14.09 -16.36 2.98
N LEU A 8 13.65 -15.10 2.92
CA LEU A 8 12.51 -14.71 2.07
C LEU A 8 12.78 -14.90 0.59
N GLN A 9 13.99 -14.58 0.12
CA GLN A 9 14.40 -14.86 -1.26
C GLN A 9 14.24 -16.34 -1.60
N GLN A 10 14.69 -17.25 -0.73
CA GLN A 10 14.53 -18.69 -0.92
C GLN A 10 13.05 -19.12 -0.90
N GLU A 11 12.27 -18.57 0.03
CA GLU A 11 10.87 -18.94 0.16
C GLU A 11 9.98 -18.41 -0.97
N PHE A 12 10.25 -17.21 -1.49
CA PHE A 12 9.57 -16.68 -2.68
C PHE A 12 9.82 -17.57 -3.91
N ILE A 13 11.04 -18.09 -4.06
CA ILE A 13 11.37 -19.04 -5.13
C ILE A 13 10.66 -20.38 -4.91
N ARG A 14 10.74 -20.93 -3.70
CA ARG A 14 10.14 -22.22 -3.36
C ARG A 14 8.62 -22.22 -3.51
N ARG A 15 7.99 -21.07 -3.26
CA ARG A 15 6.53 -20.86 -3.26
C ARG A 15 6.09 -19.94 -4.39
N ALA A 16 6.80 -19.97 -5.51
CA ALA A 16 6.50 -19.11 -6.66
C ALA A 16 5.01 -19.19 -7.03
N TYR A 17 4.41 -18.02 -7.29
CA TYR A 17 3.00 -17.92 -7.61
C TYR A 17 2.70 -18.68 -8.91
N PRO A 18 1.58 -19.44 -9.02
CA PRO A 18 1.29 -20.22 -10.22
C PRO A 18 1.32 -19.38 -11.52
N GLY A 19 2.06 -19.84 -12.52
CA GLY A 19 2.29 -19.12 -13.78
C GLY A 19 3.35 -18.02 -13.72
N TRP A 20 4.16 -17.98 -12.64
CA TRP A 20 5.26 -17.04 -12.46
C TRP A 20 6.57 -17.77 -12.17
N ILE A 21 7.64 -17.24 -12.76
CA ILE A 21 9.02 -17.60 -12.51
C ILE A 21 9.58 -16.62 -11.49
N CYS A 22 10.22 -17.14 -10.44
CA CYS A 22 10.83 -16.33 -9.40
C CYS A 22 12.36 -16.47 -9.43
N ARG A 23 13.06 -15.35 -9.41
CA ARG A 23 14.53 -15.26 -9.29
C ARG A 23 14.89 -14.35 -8.13
N HIS A 24 16.06 -14.53 -7.54
CA HIS A 24 16.59 -13.65 -6.49
C HIS A 24 17.80 -12.88 -7.00
N GLU A 25 18.12 -11.75 -6.36
CA GLU A 25 19.28 -10.90 -6.65
C GLU A 25 19.48 -10.55 -8.14
N SER A 26 18.37 -10.32 -8.85
CA SER A 26 18.38 -10.16 -10.30
C SER A 26 18.77 -8.75 -10.70
N ALA A 27 19.74 -8.63 -11.62
CA ALA A 27 20.10 -7.36 -12.21
C ALA A 27 18.99 -6.87 -13.15
N ILE A 28 18.61 -5.60 -13.01
CA ILE A 28 17.56 -4.97 -13.84
C ILE A 28 18.13 -4.05 -14.92
N LEU A 29 19.42 -3.72 -14.84
CA LEU A 29 20.13 -2.88 -15.79
C LEU A 29 21.08 -3.72 -16.66
N SER A 30 21.32 -3.24 -17.88
CA SER A 30 22.40 -3.77 -18.73
C SER A 30 23.77 -3.54 -18.07
N LYS A 31 24.74 -4.42 -18.37
CA LYS A 31 26.10 -4.32 -17.81
C LYS A 31 26.74 -2.96 -18.11
N ASP A 32 26.63 -2.50 -19.35
CA ASP A 32 27.18 -1.21 -19.77
C ASP A 32 26.61 -0.04 -18.95
N MET A 33 25.31 -0.08 -18.64
CA MET A 33 24.69 0.94 -17.81
C MET A 33 25.16 0.85 -16.35
N THR A 34 25.37 -0.36 -15.81
CA THR A 34 25.90 -0.51 -14.44
C THR A 34 27.34 -0.02 -14.34
N ASP A 35 28.15 -0.24 -15.38
CA ASP A 35 29.53 0.23 -15.45
C ASP A 35 29.57 1.77 -15.56
N PHE A 36 28.66 2.37 -16.35
CA PHE A 36 28.53 3.82 -16.48
C PHE A 36 28.08 4.50 -15.17
N LEU A 37 27.05 3.96 -14.50
CA LEU A 37 26.49 4.56 -13.28
C LEU A 37 27.35 4.32 -12.04
N GLY A 38 28.24 3.32 -12.07
CA GLY A 38 29.09 2.95 -10.93
C GLY A 38 28.37 2.19 -9.82
N TYR A 39 27.16 1.69 -10.07
CA TYR A 39 26.42 0.81 -9.17
C TYR A 39 25.50 -0.15 -9.93
N THR A 40 25.17 -1.28 -9.30
CA THR A 40 24.34 -2.34 -9.89
C THR A 40 23.02 -2.47 -9.09
N PRO A 41 21.91 -1.88 -9.56
CA PRO A 41 20.59 -2.15 -9.00
C PRO A 41 20.26 -3.63 -9.19
N ARG A 42 20.15 -4.35 -8.07
CA ARG A 42 19.65 -5.72 -8.02
C ARG A 42 18.43 -5.73 -7.14
N VAL A 43 17.39 -6.40 -7.63
CA VAL A 43 16.17 -6.64 -6.86
C VAL A 43 16.37 -7.84 -5.96
N ASP A 44 15.88 -7.78 -4.72
CA ASP A 44 15.91 -8.94 -3.82
C ASP A 44 15.19 -10.14 -4.47
N VAL A 45 14.00 -9.89 -5.03
CA VAL A 45 13.22 -10.87 -5.78
C VAL A 45 12.68 -10.27 -7.07
N LEU A 46 12.82 -11.02 -8.17
CA LEU A 46 12.16 -10.76 -9.45
C LEU A 46 11.12 -11.85 -9.69
N LEU A 47 9.84 -11.46 -9.76
CA LEU A 47 8.78 -12.31 -10.26
C LEU A 47 8.47 -11.95 -11.70
N GLU A 48 8.51 -12.92 -12.61
CA GLU A 48 8.17 -12.74 -14.02
C GLU A 48 7.04 -13.70 -14.39
N ARG A 49 5.99 -13.23 -15.06
CA ARG A 49 5.04 -14.18 -15.65
C ARG A 49 5.75 -15.03 -16.70
N GLU A 50 5.34 -16.29 -16.80
CA GLU A 50 5.87 -17.22 -17.82
C GLU A 50 5.64 -16.73 -19.26
N ASP A 51 4.54 -15.99 -19.49
CA ASP A 51 4.22 -15.39 -20.79
C ASP A 51 4.97 -14.06 -21.07
N GLY A 52 5.80 -13.60 -20.13
CA GLY A 52 6.55 -12.33 -20.24
C GLY A 52 5.69 -11.06 -20.13
N SER A 53 4.38 -11.17 -19.88
CA SER A 53 3.46 -10.02 -19.88
C SER A 53 3.60 -9.09 -18.68
N ARG A 54 4.30 -9.53 -17.62
CA ARG A 54 4.40 -8.76 -16.38
C ARG A 54 5.62 -9.15 -15.56
N ARG A 55 6.24 -8.17 -14.90
CA ARG A 55 7.33 -8.40 -13.94
C ARG A 55 7.12 -7.59 -12.67
N LEU A 56 7.50 -8.15 -11.52
CA LEU A 56 7.52 -7.46 -10.23
C LEU A 56 8.95 -7.45 -9.68
N TRP A 57 9.45 -6.24 -9.43
CA TRP A 57 10.75 -5.94 -8.84
C TRP A 57 10.54 -5.71 -7.34
N ILE A 58 10.88 -6.70 -6.51
CA ILE A 58 10.57 -6.69 -5.08
C ILE A 58 11.84 -6.41 -4.27
N GLU A 59 11.78 -5.41 -3.41
CA GLU A 59 12.79 -5.12 -2.38
C GLU A 59 12.24 -5.41 -0.98
N PHE A 60 13.00 -6.11 -0.15
CA PHE A 60 12.69 -6.33 1.26
C PHE A 60 13.39 -5.30 2.13
N GLU A 61 12.64 -4.32 2.63
CA GLU A 61 13.15 -3.31 3.55
C GLU A 61 13.00 -3.80 5.01
N ILE A 62 13.86 -4.74 5.40
CA ILE A 62 13.89 -5.32 6.74
C ILE A 62 14.91 -4.61 7.61
N SER A 63 14.46 -4.03 8.75
CA SER A 63 15.37 -3.46 9.76
C SER A 63 16.31 -2.38 9.21
N ARG A 64 15.93 -1.73 8.12
CA ARG A 64 16.75 -0.76 7.40
C ARG A 64 16.84 0.56 8.15
N ALA A 65 18.07 1.09 8.19
CA ALA A 65 18.32 2.43 8.70
C ALA A 65 17.85 3.51 7.73
N ASP A 66 17.96 3.27 6.43
CA ASP A 66 17.50 4.17 5.38
C ASP A 66 16.92 3.37 4.20
N PRO A 67 15.59 3.13 4.20
CA PRO A 67 14.94 2.42 3.08
C PRO A 67 14.95 3.25 1.78
N VAL A 68 15.15 4.57 1.84
CA VAL A 68 15.07 5.46 0.67
C VAL A 68 16.25 5.27 -0.28
N ALA A 69 17.42 4.86 0.23
CA ALA A 69 18.59 4.62 -0.61
C ALA A 69 18.32 3.62 -1.74
N ASN A 70 17.58 2.54 -1.46
CA ASN A 70 17.15 1.59 -2.49
C ASN A 70 16.17 2.23 -3.48
N HIS A 71 15.16 2.95 -2.99
CA HIS A 71 14.22 3.67 -3.85
C HIS A 71 14.93 4.64 -4.81
N ALA A 72 15.88 5.42 -4.30
CA ALA A 72 16.68 6.34 -5.09
C ALA A 72 17.53 5.61 -6.15
N LYS A 73 18.14 4.47 -5.79
CA LYS A 73 18.90 3.60 -6.71
C LYS A 73 18.03 3.13 -7.90
N PHE A 74 16.79 2.72 -7.66
CA PHE A 74 15.87 2.30 -8.72
C PHE A 74 15.27 3.47 -9.51
N ALA A 75 14.94 4.57 -8.83
CA ALA A 75 14.42 5.79 -9.45
C ALA A 75 15.44 6.41 -10.41
N THR A 76 16.70 6.51 -9.99
CA THR A 76 17.79 7.01 -10.82
C THR A 76 18.04 6.08 -12.00
N ALA A 77 18.09 4.76 -11.77
CA ALA A 77 18.20 3.76 -12.84
C ALA A 77 17.10 3.94 -13.90
N HIS A 78 15.86 4.19 -13.48
CA HIS A 78 14.73 4.46 -14.38
C HIS A 78 14.94 5.68 -15.30
N LEU A 79 15.64 6.72 -14.83
CA LEU A 79 15.93 7.90 -15.65
C LEU A 79 16.90 7.62 -16.82
N PHE A 80 17.76 6.61 -16.69
CA PHE A 80 18.73 6.22 -17.72
C PHE A 80 18.28 5.02 -18.55
N GLN A 81 17.57 4.08 -17.92
CA GLN A 81 16.97 2.93 -18.56
C GLN A 81 15.57 2.71 -17.96
N ALA A 82 14.56 3.21 -18.67
CA ALA A 82 13.18 3.20 -18.18
C ALA A 82 12.70 1.78 -17.84
N GLN A 83 11.96 1.70 -16.75
CA GLN A 83 11.18 0.53 -16.37
C GLN A 83 10.10 0.31 -17.44
N GLN A 84 9.94 -0.92 -17.91
CA GLN A 84 8.89 -1.26 -18.86
C GLN A 84 7.51 -1.00 -18.25
N GLU A 85 6.51 -0.64 -19.06
CA GLU A 85 5.15 -0.34 -18.57
C GLU A 85 4.49 -1.55 -17.88
N THR A 86 4.90 -2.76 -18.27
CA THR A 86 4.47 -4.05 -17.69
C THR A 86 5.14 -4.39 -16.38
N ASP A 87 6.21 -3.68 -16.01
CA ASP A 87 6.99 -3.94 -14.82
C ASP A 87 6.44 -3.12 -13.65
N SER A 88 6.65 -3.58 -12.42
CA SER A 88 6.29 -2.82 -11.23
C SER A 88 7.33 -2.97 -10.14
N PHE A 89 7.74 -1.84 -9.56
CA PHE A 89 8.58 -1.82 -8.37
C PHE A 89 7.74 -1.92 -7.10
N ILE A 90 8.14 -2.78 -6.16
CA ILE A 90 7.44 -3.02 -4.90
C ILE A 90 8.46 -3.01 -3.76
N SER A 91 8.33 -2.06 -2.85
CA SER A 91 9.06 -2.06 -1.59
C SER A 91 8.21 -2.70 -0.49
N MET A 92 8.65 -3.83 0.05
CA MET A 92 8.00 -4.53 1.15
C MET A 92 8.70 -4.18 2.47
N VAL A 93 8.08 -3.32 3.27
CA VAL A 93 8.72 -2.69 4.43
C VAL A 93 8.21 -3.29 5.73
N SER A 94 9.11 -3.79 6.57
CA SER A 94 8.72 -4.46 7.81
C SER A 94 8.36 -3.50 8.93
N SER A 95 7.60 -4.00 9.92
CA SER A 95 7.21 -3.25 11.13
C SER A 95 8.39 -2.79 11.99
N HIS A 96 9.59 -3.37 11.81
CA HIS A 96 10.80 -2.96 12.54
C HIS A 96 11.43 -1.67 12.00
N VAL A 97 11.14 -1.28 10.75
CA VAL A 97 11.57 0.03 10.23
C VAL A 97 10.80 1.14 10.95
N ALA A 98 11.50 2.14 11.47
CA ALA A 98 10.89 3.23 12.21
C ALA A 98 9.81 3.95 11.39
N ARG A 99 8.69 4.32 12.02
CA ARG A 99 7.51 4.94 11.38
C ARG A 99 7.87 6.09 10.44
N GLY A 100 8.68 7.05 10.90
CA GLY A 100 9.09 8.20 10.08
C GLY A 100 9.82 7.79 8.79
N ARG A 101 10.67 6.76 8.85
CA ARG A 101 11.40 6.24 7.68
C ARG A 101 10.49 5.48 6.72
N ARG A 102 9.51 4.74 7.23
CA ARG A 102 8.48 4.08 6.40
C ARG A 102 7.60 5.08 5.67
N ASN A 103 7.21 6.16 6.35
CA ASN A 103 6.45 7.24 5.72
C ASN A 103 7.30 7.98 4.68
N LEU A 104 8.60 8.18 4.93
CA LEU A 104 9.51 8.76 3.95
C LEU A 104 9.67 7.86 2.71
N ALA A 105 9.79 6.55 2.90
CA ALA A 105 9.80 5.58 1.80
C ALA A 105 8.47 5.61 1.01
N ALA A 106 7.31 5.64 1.69
CA ALA A 106 6.00 5.78 1.06
C ALA A 106 5.91 7.05 0.18
N ASN A 107 6.39 8.18 0.69
CA ASN A 107 6.45 9.42 -0.07
C ASN A 107 7.43 9.32 -1.25
N THR A 108 8.53 8.58 -1.10
CA THR A 108 9.49 8.34 -2.19
C THR A 108 8.86 7.49 -3.29
N ILE A 109 7.99 6.53 -2.98
CA ILE A 109 7.18 5.84 -3.99
C ILE A 109 6.32 6.83 -4.79
N SER A 110 5.75 7.84 -4.15
CA SER A 110 5.02 8.90 -4.86
C SER A 110 5.93 9.69 -5.82
N LEU A 111 7.20 9.94 -5.45
CA LEU A 111 8.20 10.53 -6.34
C LEU A 111 8.56 9.60 -7.50
N MET A 112 8.73 8.30 -7.24
CA MET A 112 8.99 7.30 -8.28
C MET A 112 7.84 7.24 -9.30
N ARG A 113 6.60 7.28 -8.82
CA ARG A 113 5.41 7.39 -9.68
C ARG A 113 5.44 8.66 -10.52
N HIS A 114 5.81 9.79 -9.91
CA HIS A 114 5.88 11.07 -10.62
C HIS A 114 6.87 11.06 -11.80
N ILE A 115 7.98 10.34 -11.68
CA ILE A 115 8.94 10.16 -12.79
C ILE A 115 8.55 9.06 -13.78
N GLY A 116 7.35 8.47 -13.65
CA GLY A 116 6.81 7.49 -14.60
C GLY A 116 6.90 6.04 -14.17
N MET A 117 7.41 5.72 -12.98
CA MET A 117 7.51 4.33 -12.53
C MET A 117 6.17 3.77 -12.05
N SER A 118 5.91 2.48 -12.33
CA SER A 118 4.85 1.74 -11.67
C SER A 118 5.36 1.24 -10.31
N ALA A 119 5.35 2.12 -9.30
CA ALA A 119 5.95 1.86 -7.99
C ALA A 119 4.91 1.70 -6.87
N PHE A 120 5.17 0.82 -5.91
CA PHE A 120 4.31 0.53 -4.76
C PHE A 120 5.14 0.30 -3.50
N GLN A 121 4.58 0.65 -2.35
CA GLN A 121 5.06 0.18 -1.05
C GLN A 121 3.97 -0.70 -0.43
N THR A 122 4.38 -1.75 0.25
CA THR A 122 3.49 -2.52 1.12
C THR A 122 4.19 -3.01 2.38
N VAL A 123 3.43 -3.52 3.34
CA VAL A 123 3.95 -3.96 4.62
C VAL A 123 4.40 -5.41 4.51
N LEU A 124 5.63 -5.69 4.93
CA LEU A 124 6.14 -7.04 5.09
C LEU A 124 5.73 -7.60 6.46
N PHE A 125 5.04 -8.73 6.45
CA PHE A 125 4.52 -9.42 7.64
C PHE A 125 3.69 -8.49 8.55
N PRO A 126 2.55 -7.98 8.06
CA PRO A 126 1.79 -6.95 8.77
C PRO A 126 1.24 -7.43 10.13
N GLN A 127 1.09 -8.73 10.35
CA GLN A 127 0.66 -9.29 11.64
C GLN A 127 1.81 -9.46 12.64
N ILE A 128 3.08 -9.37 12.21
CA ILE A 128 4.24 -9.62 13.07
C ILE A 128 4.72 -8.30 13.70
N PRO A 129 4.80 -8.22 15.04
CA PRO A 129 5.24 -7.01 15.73
C PRO A 129 6.74 -6.74 15.51
N ARG A 130 7.14 -5.51 15.83
CA ARG A 130 8.49 -4.99 15.61
C ARG A 130 9.58 -5.85 16.24
N GLU A 131 9.39 -6.24 17.50
CA GLU A 131 10.33 -7.00 18.31
C GLU A 131 10.56 -8.39 17.72
N GLU A 132 9.49 -8.98 17.19
CA GLU A 132 9.54 -10.29 16.57
C GLU A 132 10.24 -10.24 15.22
N ILE A 133 9.98 -9.23 14.38
CA ILE A 133 10.77 -9.02 13.15
C ILE A 133 12.26 -8.84 13.47
N GLN A 134 12.57 -8.08 14.53
CA GLN A 134 13.94 -7.93 14.98
C GLN A 134 14.54 -9.28 15.37
N ARG A 135 13.84 -10.08 16.18
CA ARG A 135 14.27 -11.42 16.59
C ARG A 135 14.51 -12.32 15.39
N LEU A 136 13.54 -12.41 14.46
CA LEU A 136 13.62 -13.22 13.25
C LEU A 136 14.85 -12.85 12.40
N ASN A 137 15.14 -11.55 12.26
CA ASN A 137 16.29 -11.09 11.49
C ASN A 137 17.66 -11.45 12.08
N HIS A 138 17.71 -11.85 13.36
CA HIS A 138 18.94 -12.31 14.04
C HIS A 138 19.02 -13.83 14.21
N LEU A 139 17.99 -14.58 13.80
CA LEU A 139 18.07 -16.04 13.80
C LEU A 139 18.97 -16.54 12.68
N THR A 140 19.46 -17.77 12.83
CA THR A 140 20.14 -18.47 11.73
C THR A 140 19.13 -18.93 10.68
N LEU A 141 19.59 -19.14 9.44
CA LEU A 141 18.74 -19.59 8.34
C LEU A 141 18.05 -20.93 8.67
N GLN A 142 18.79 -21.88 9.25
CA GLN A 142 18.24 -23.16 9.69
C GLN A 142 17.11 -23.00 10.71
N ARG A 143 17.24 -22.04 11.65
CA ARG A 143 16.19 -21.76 12.63
C ARG A 143 14.97 -21.13 11.96
N LEU A 144 15.14 -20.22 11.01
CA LEU A 144 14.03 -19.65 10.24
C LEU A 144 13.27 -20.71 9.43
N GLN A 145 13.99 -21.63 8.78
CA GLN A 145 13.38 -22.75 8.06
C GLN A 145 12.51 -23.64 8.95
N ASN A 146 12.89 -23.78 10.23
CA ASN A 146 12.13 -24.56 11.21
C ASN A 146 10.91 -23.80 11.80
N LEU A 147 10.80 -22.48 11.61
CA LEU A 147 9.71 -21.68 12.17
C LEU A 147 8.44 -21.67 11.29
N SER A 148 8.49 -22.29 10.11
CA SER A 148 7.34 -22.39 9.18
C SER A 148 6.61 -21.06 8.98
N LEU A 149 7.36 -19.98 8.73
CA LEU A 149 6.76 -18.67 8.47
C LEU A 149 5.85 -18.76 7.23
N LEU A 150 4.66 -18.17 7.34
CA LEU A 150 3.69 -18.06 6.24
C LEU A 150 4.16 -16.98 5.29
N VAL A 151 4.79 -17.36 4.18
CA VAL A 151 5.35 -16.42 3.17
C VAL A 151 4.38 -16.21 2.01
N GLU A 152 3.51 -17.18 1.75
CA GLU A 152 2.47 -17.13 0.72
C GLU A 152 1.61 -15.85 0.81
N PRO A 153 1.16 -15.41 2.00
CA PRO A 153 0.43 -14.15 2.13
C PRO A 153 1.23 -12.90 1.70
N GLU A 154 2.56 -12.93 1.80
CA GLU A 154 3.42 -11.82 1.40
C GLU A 154 3.55 -11.75 -0.14
N ILE A 155 3.64 -12.91 -0.79
CA ILE A 155 3.60 -13.03 -2.26
C ILE A 155 2.26 -12.52 -2.79
N GLU A 156 1.15 -13.01 -2.22
CA GLU A 156 -0.20 -12.58 -2.59
C GLU A 156 -0.40 -11.06 -2.38
N ARG A 157 0.19 -10.50 -1.33
CA ARG A 157 0.15 -9.05 -1.06
C ARG A 157 0.82 -8.26 -2.16
N ALA A 158 2.05 -8.62 -2.53
CA ALA A 158 2.80 -7.96 -3.60
C ALA A 158 2.03 -8.02 -4.93
N MET A 159 1.41 -9.16 -5.22
CA MET A 159 0.57 -9.36 -6.40
C MET A 159 -0.68 -8.47 -6.38
N SER A 160 -1.37 -8.42 -5.24
CA SER A 160 -2.63 -7.70 -5.05
C SER A 160 -2.45 -6.18 -5.14
N VAL A 161 -1.48 -5.61 -4.42
CA VAL A 161 -1.30 -4.14 -4.36
C VAL A 161 -0.83 -3.55 -5.70
N SER A 162 -0.08 -4.34 -6.48
CA SER A 162 0.42 -3.91 -7.78
C SER A 162 -0.59 -4.13 -8.91
N ALA A 163 -1.56 -5.02 -8.73
CA ALA A 163 -2.57 -5.31 -9.74
C ALA A 163 -3.53 -4.12 -9.93
N THR A 164 -3.81 -3.78 -11.19
CA THR A 164 -4.87 -2.82 -11.50
C THR A 164 -6.21 -3.52 -11.35
N ILE A 165 -7.05 -3.03 -10.44
CA ILE A 165 -8.38 -3.58 -10.18
C ILE A 165 -9.32 -3.21 -11.32
N LEU A 166 -9.32 -1.93 -11.70
CA LEU A 166 -10.04 -1.38 -12.82
C LEU A 166 -9.40 -0.06 -13.28
N THR A 167 -9.83 0.45 -14.43
CA THR A 167 -9.44 1.77 -14.94
C THR A 167 -10.67 2.66 -15.03
N ALA A 168 -10.57 3.90 -14.54
CA ALA A 168 -11.63 4.89 -14.61
C ALA A 168 -11.04 6.30 -14.71
N SER A 169 -11.64 7.16 -15.54
CA SER A 169 -11.25 8.58 -15.65
C SER A 169 -9.73 8.81 -15.83
N SER A 170 -9.10 8.02 -16.72
CA SER A 170 -7.65 8.04 -16.96
C SER A 170 -6.79 7.75 -15.73
N ARG A 171 -7.34 6.98 -14.78
CA ARG A 171 -6.65 6.49 -13.59
C ARG A 171 -6.80 4.98 -13.47
N ARG A 172 -5.73 4.34 -13.01
CA ARG A 172 -5.70 2.94 -12.60
C ARG A 172 -6.01 2.87 -11.12
N ILE A 173 -7.01 2.07 -10.76
CA ILE A 173 -7.42 1.87 -9.37
C ILE A 173 -6.68 0.65 -8.82
N HIS A 174 -6.01 0.85 -7.70
CA HIS A 174 -5.24 -0.17 -6.99
C HIS A 174 -5.68 -0.22 -5.53
N PHE A 175 -5.38 -1.31 -4.84
CA PHE A 175 -5.47 -1.32 -3.39
C PHE A 175 -4.42 -0.40 -2.78
N ALA A 176 -4.76 0.28 -1.68
CA ALA A 176 -3.81 1.03 -0.88
C ALA A 176 -2.75 0.07 -0.30
N GLY A 177 -1.48 0.29 -0.62
CA GLY A 177 -0.42 -0.67 -0.31
C GLY A 177 0.06 -0.61 1.13
N ASP A 178 -0.04 0.55 1.78
CA ASP A 178 0.40 0.80 3.14
C ASP A 178 -0.53 1.75 3.91
N MET A 179 -0.26 1.90 5.22
CA MET A 179 -1.10 2.72 6.11
C MET A 179 -1.04 4.22 5.83
N MET A 180 0.03 4.75 5.22
CA MET A 180 0.11 6.16 4.85
C MET A 180 -0.93 6.49 3.76
N ASP A 181 -1.03 5.66 2.72
CA ASP A 181 -2.04 5.81 1.67
C ASP A 181 -3.47 5.77 2.26
N VAL A 182 -3.73 4.83 3.18
CA VAL A 182 -5.02 4.71 3.89
C VAL A 182 -5.36 5.98 4.67
N MET A 183 -4.39 6.53 5.43
CA MET A 183 -4.61 7.74 6.21
C MET A 183 -4.75 8.99 5.34
N LEU A 184 -4.04 9.06 4.22
CA LEU A 184 -4.20 10.15 3.25
C LEU A 184 -5.57 10.13 2.59
N ASN A 185 -6.10 8.94 2.25
CA ASN A 185 -7.47 8.80 1.78
C ASN A 185 -8.49 9.24 2.83
N LEU A 186 -8.32 8.85 4.09
CA LEU A 186 -9.21 9.26 5.18
C LEU A 186 -9.26 10.79 5.31
N ARG A 187 -8.10 11.46 5.23
CA ARG A 187 -8.02 12.93 5.27
C ARG A 187 -8.66 13.56 4.04
N GLN A 188 -8.41 13.00 2.85
CA GLN A 188 -9.01 13.47 1.61
C GLN A 188 -10.54 13.36 1.65
N TRP A 189 -11.09 12.27 2.20
CA TRP A 189 -12.52 12.11 2.38
C TRP A 189 -13.09 13.23 3.26
N ASN A 190 -12.52 13.45 4.45
CA ASN A 190 -13.01 14.49 5.38
C ASN A 190 -12.96 15.88 4.74
N TYR A 191 -11.85 16.18 4.03
CA TYR A 191 -11.72 17.42 3.27
C TYR A 191 -12.81 17.56 2.19
N ASP A 192 -12.99 16.54 1.35
CA ASP A 192 -13.92 16.58 0.23
C ASP A 192 -15.35 16.78 0.73
N VAL A 193 -15.79 16.01 1.72
CA VAL A 193 -17.17 16.08 2.21
C VAL A 193 -17.46 17.37 2.97
N ASP A 194 -16.47 18.17 3.34
CA ASP A 194 -16.68 19.49 3.94
C ASP A 194 -16.86 20.61 2.92
N THR A 195 -16.51 20.37 1.65
CA THR A 195 -16.77 21.32 0.55
C THR A 195 -18.25 21.29 0.13
N PRO A 196 -18.83 22.41 -0.35
CA PRO A 196 -20.22 22.42 -0.85
C PRO A 196 -20.45 21.41 -1.99
N GLN A 197 -19.48 21.29 -2.90
CA GLN A 197 -19.54 20.35 -4.02
C GLN A 197 -19.47 18.90 -3.55
N GLY A 198 -18.52 18.58 -2.67
CA GLY A 198 -18.38 17.22 -2.15
C GLY A 198 -19.56 16.79 -1.29
N LYS A 199 -20.19 17.70 -0.52
CA LYS A 199 -21.47 17.41 0.18
C LYS A 199 -22.56 16.98 -0.79
N LYS A 200 -22.73 17.74 -1.88
CA LYS A 200 -23.74 17.46 -2.90
C LYS A 200 -23.47 16.13 -3.61
N LEU A 201 -22.22 15.85 -3.96
CA LEU A 201 -21.83 14.61 -4.65
C LEU A 201 -21.94 13.38 -3.75
N TRP A 202 -21.46 13.48 -2.49
CA TRP A 202 -21.47 12.38 -1.54
C TRP A 202 -22.90 11.98 -1.15
N GLY A 203 -23.74 12.99 -0.88
CA GLY A 203 -25.10 12.80 -0.38
C GLY A 203 -25.10 12.22 1.04
N LYS A 204 -26.10 11.40 1.36
CA LYS A 204 -26.21 10.69 2.63
C LYS A 204 -26.10 9.19 2.39
N ARG A 205 -25.15 8.51 3.05
CA ARG A 205 -24.82 7.10 2.79
C ARG A 205 -24.80 6.26 4.07
N THR A 206 -25.28 5.03 3.98
CA THR A 206 -25.23 4.06 5.07
C THR A 206 -23.88 3.34 5.09
N ILE A 207 -23.19 3.38 6.23
CA ILE A 207 -21.83 2.85 6.38
C ILE A 207 -21.76 1.95 7.62
N THR A 208 -21.13 0.78 7.47
CA THR A 208 -20.86 -0.16 8.57
C THR A 208 -19.42 -0.04 9.06
N TYR A 209 -18.45 0.01 8.14
CA TYR A 209 -17.02 -0.07 8.43
C TYR A 209 -16.33 1.29 8.26
N PHE A 210 -15.62 1.73 9.29
CA PHE A 210 -14.92 3.01 9.34
C PHE A 210 -13.44 2.81 9.64
N VAL A 211 -12.55 3.39 8.85
CA VAL A 211 -11.14 3.53 9.23
C VAL A 211 -11.03 4.66 10.26
N PHE A 212 -10.22 4.45 11.30
CA PHE A 212 -9.94 5.45 12.33
C PHE A 212 -8.48 5.94 12.24
N ASP A 213 -8.27 7.26 12.20
CA ASP A 213 -6.95 7.89 12.38
C ASP A 213 -6.80 8.32 13.85
N PRO A 214 -5.93 7.66 14.64
CA PRO A 214 -5.74 8.00 16.05
C PRO A 214 -5.06 9.37 16.26
N TYR A 215 -4.39 9.92 15.25
CA TYR A 215 -3.71 11.21 15.36
C TYR A 215 -4.66 12.38 15.11
N SER A 216 -5.49 12.29 14.07
CA SER A 216 -6.48 13.34 13.77
C SER A 216 -7.80 13.13 14.51
N LYS A 217 -7.99 11.98 15.18
CA LYS A 217 -9.24 11.58 15.82
C LYS A 217 -10.43 11.64 14.86
N SER A 218 -10.21 11.24 13.60
CA SER A 218 -11.22 11.30 12.53
C SER A 218 -11.48 9.92 11.96
N PHE A 219 -12.62 9.80 11.28
CA PHE A 219 -13.03 8.56 10.62
C PHE A 219 -13.28 8.79 9.13
N ALA A 220 -13.33 7.70 8.37
CA ALA A 220 -13.81 7.69 6.98
C ALA A 220 -14.30 6.28 6.61
N PRO A 221 -15.22 6.14 5.63
CA PRO A 221 -15.68 4.83 5.16
C PRO A 221 -14.52 3.95 4.67
N SER A 222 -14.46 2.70 5.12
CA SER A 222 -13.34 1.79 4.81
C SER A 222 -13.15 1.55 3.32
N LYS A 223 -14.26 1.44 2.56
CA LYS A 223 -14.22 1.29 1.10
C LYS A 223 -13.53 2.46 0.42
N PHE A 224 -13.73 3.69 0.89
CA PHE A 224 -13.04 4.87 0.35
C PHE A 224 -11.54 4.80 0.63
N CYS A 225 -11.16 4.37 1.83
CA CYS A 225 -9.76 4.34 2.27
C CYS A 225 -8.93 3.20 1.67
N ALA A 226 -9.57 2.13 1.20
CA ALA A 226 -8.89 0.91 0.75
C ALA A 226 -8.26 1.00 -0.65
N TYR A 227 -8.54 2.05 -1.43
CA TYR A 227 -8.10 2.15 -2.81
C TYR A 227 -7.36 3.46 -3.09
N ILE A 228 -6.38 3.40 -4.00
CA ILE A 228 -5.68 4.57 -4.55
C ILE A 228 -5.92 4.63 -6.05
N ALA A 229 -5.83 5.84 -6.61
CA ALA A 229 -6.10 6.12 -8.01
C ALA A 229 -4.87 6.73 -8.68
N ILE A 230 -4.04 5.87 -9.27
CA ILE A 230 -2.79 6.26 -9.91
C ILE A 230 -3.09 6.76 -11.34
N PRO A 231 -2.62 7.96 -11.75
CA PRO A 231 -2.77 8.44 -13.12
C PRO A 231 -2.24 7.42 -14.15
N SER A 232 -2.98 7.22 -15.24
CA SER A 232 -2.54 6.35 -16.35
C SER A 232 -1.41 6.97 -17.17
N VAL A 233 -1.31 8.30 -17.18
CA VAL A 233 -0.24 9.06 -17.84
C VAL A 233 0.25 10.13 -16.87
N PHE A 234 1.54 10.13 -16.57
CA PHE A 234 2.19 11.24 -15.86
C PHE A 234 2.60 12.28 -16.88
N ASN A 235 1.88 13.40 -16.91
CA ASN A 235 2.14 14.46 -17.87
C ASN A 235 3.24 15.38 -17.29
N SER A 236 4.48 15.20 -17.76
CA SER A 236 5.68 15.93 -17.30
C SER A 236 5.63 17.44 -17.56
N ASN A 237 4.71 17.91 -18.42
CA ASN A 237 4.54 19.32 -18.80
C ASN A 237 3.61 20.11 -17.87
N VAL A 238 3.04 19.51 -16.83
CA VAL A 238 2.12 20.22 -15.93
C VAL A 238 2.92 20.80 -14.76
N THR A 239 2.96 22.13 -14.68
CA THR A 239 3.71 22.89 -13.66
C THR A 239 2.98 22.99 -12.32
N ASN A 240 1.72 22.56 -12.25
CA ASN A 240 0.89 22.67 -11.06
C ASN A 240 0.98 21.38 -10.21
N VAL A 241 2.00 21.33 -9.36
CA VAL A 241 2.35 20.21 -8.47
C VAL A 241 1.15 19.68 -7.66
N GLY A 242 0.16 20.54 -7.37
CA GLY A 242 -1.02 20.22 -6.56
C GLY A 242 -2.06 19.29 -7.21
N TYR A 243 -2.14 19.23 -8.55
CA TYR A 243 -3.18 18.48 -9.28
C TYR A 243 -2.71 17.13 -9.84
N ILE A 244 -1.41 16.97 -10.12
CA ILE A 244 -0.85 15.82 -10.87
C ILE A 244 -0.60 14.62 -9.96
N ASN A 245 -0.33 14.86 -8.68
CA ASN A 245 0.35 13.89 -7.81
C ASN A 245 -0.53 13.30 -6.69
N ARG A 246 -1.85 13.55 -6.75
CA ARG A 246 -2.77 12.98 -5.77
C ARG A 246 -3.23 11.60 -6.22
N VAL A 247 -2.64 10.57 -5.62
CA VAL A 247 -3.12 9.17 -5.74
C VAL A 247 -4.28 8.88 -4.78
N GLN A 248 -4.62 9.83 -3.90
CA GLN A 248 -5.74 9.68 -2.98
C GLN A 248 -7.05 9.51 -3.75
N MET A 249 -7.92 8.67 -3.24
CA MET A 249 -9.31 8.61 -3.66
C MET A 249 -9.98 9.95 -3.35
N THR A 250 -10.78 10.45 -4.29
CA THR A 250 -11.63 11.65 -4.09
C THR A 250 -13.09 11.25 -4.09
N VAL A 251 -13.95 12.06 -3.49
CA VAL A 251 -15.42 11.85 -3.54
C VAL A 251 -15.91 11.82 -4.98
N GLU A 252 -15.41 12.72 -5.83
CA GLU A 252 -15.80 12.75 -7.25
C GLU A 252 -15.51 11.41 -7.94
N LEU A 253 -14.29 10.90 -7.83
CA LEU A 253 -13.92 9.62 -8.44
C LEU A 253 -14.69 8.45 -7.80
N TYR A 254 -14.76 8.41 -6.47
CA TYR A 254 -15.44 7.34 -5.75
C TYR A 254 -16.88 7.13 -6.23
N ILE A 255 -17.63 8.21 -6.46
CA ILE A 255 -19.04 8.15 -6.88
C ILE A 255 -19.18 7.55 -8.28
N THR A 256 -18.18 7.72 -9.16
CA THR A 256 -18.19 7.08 -10.49
C THR A 256 -17.95 5.57 -10.46
N LEU A 257 -17.37 5.07 -9.36
CA LEU A 257 -17.00 3.67 -9.17
C LEU A 257 -18.00 2.90 -8.30
N ASP A 258 -18.62 3.58 -7.34
CA ASP A 258 -19.45 2.95 -6.33
C ASP A 258 -20.77 2.45 -6.92
N GLY A 259 -20.99 1.13 -6.87
CA GLY A 259 -22.17 0.46 -7.41
C GLY A 259 -22.13 0.22 -8.92
N THR A 260 -21.03 0.58 -9.62
CA THR A 260 -20.88 0.37 -11.06
C THR A 260 -19.99 -0.84 -11.41
N ASP A 261 -19.01 -1.17 -10.55
CA ASP A 261 -18.10 -2.29 -10.76
C ASP A 261 -17.97 -3.16 -9.51
N ASN A 262 -18.30 -4.45 -9.63
CA ASN A 262 -18.28 -5.41 -8.52
C ASN A 262 -16.86 -5.69 -7.99
N ARG A 263 -15.80 -5.33 -8.71
CA ARG A 263 -14.42 -5.41 -8.21
C ARG A 263 -14.14 -4.30 -7.21
N PHE A 264 -14.77 -3.13 -7.38
CA PHE A 264 -14.73 -2.03 -6.41
C PHE A 264 -15.81 -2.26 -5.35
N ASP A 265 -15.51 -3.17 -4.43
CA ASP A 265 -16.48 -3.69 -3.47
C ASP A 265 -16.06 -3.45 -2.00
N GLY A 266 -17.06 -3.35 -1.12
CA GLY A 266 -16.87 -3.09 0.30
C GLY A 266 -16.34 -4.28 1.09
N HIS A 267 -16.71 -5.51 0.71
CA HIS A 267 -16.16 -6.73 1.30
C HIS A 267 -14.68 -6.89 0.92
N ASN A 268 -14.33 -6.68 -0.35
CA ASN A 268 -12.94 -6.70 -0.80
C ASN A 268 -12.09 -5.64 -0.09
N ALA A 269 -12.61 -4.41 0.06
CA ALA A 269 -11.95 -3.35 0.80
C ALA A 269 -11.69 -3.73 2.27
N HIS A 270 -12.71 -4.23 2.96
CA HIS A 270 -12.59 -4.67 4.35
C HIS A 270 -11.58 -5.83 4.51
N LYS A 271 -11.65 -6.82 3.62
CA LYS A 271 -10.73 -7.96 3.60
C LYS A 271 -9.28 -7.49 3.38
N HIS A 272 -9.05 -6.59 2.42
CA HIS A 272 -7.72 -6.03 2.16
C HIS A 272 -7.17 -5.27 3.37
N LEU A 273 -7.94 -4.36 3.97
CA LEU A 273 -7.48 -3.58 5.13
C LEU A 273 -7.15 -4.49 6.34
N THR A 274 -7.97 -5.50 6.59
CA THR A 274 -7.78 -6.39 7.76
C THR A 274 -6.71 -7.46 7.54
N GLN A 275 -6.65 -8.07 6.35
CA GLN A 275 -5.71 -9.15 6.07
C GLN A 275 -4.38 -8.65 5.54
N SER A 276 -4.39 -7.60 4.71
CA SER A 276 -3.18 -7.10 4.07
C SER A 276 -2.46 -6.00 4.81
N LEU A 277 -3.19 -5.21 5.60
CA LEU A 277 -2.60 -4.13 6.39
C LEU A 277 -2.70 -4.38 7.89
N ALA A 278 -3.21 -5.55 8.29
CA ALA A 278 -3.42 -5.96 9.68
C ALA A 278 -4.22 -4.95 10.52
N MET A 279 -5.13 -4.20 9.88
CA MET A 279 -6.06 -3.35 10.63
C MET A 279 -6.96 -4.23 11.48
N THR A 280 -7.14 -3.84 12.74
CA THR A 280 -7.92 -4.63 13.70
C THR A 280 -9.35 -4.09 13.79
N PRO A 281 -10.38 -4.92 13.52
CA PRO A 281 -11.75 -4.49 13.70
C PRO A 281 -12.09 -4.38 15.19
N CYS A 282 -12.82 -3.33 15.56
CA CYS A 282 -13.32 -3.06 16.90
C CYS A 282 -14.77 -2.57 16.76
N LYS A 283 -15.71 -3.24 17.40
CA LYS A 283 -17.12 -2.81 17.39
C LYS A 283 -17.28 -1.56 18.25
N TYR A 284 -18.27 -0.73 17.91
CA TYR A 284 -18.59 0.51 18.63
C TYR A 284 -18.64 0.36 20.17
N ASN A 285 -19.17 -0.76 20.69
CA ASN A 285 -19.32 -0.99 22.13
C ASN A 285 -18.06 -1.58 22.82
N GLU A 286 -16.99 -1.88 22.09
CA GLU A 286 -15.79 -2.53 22.63
C GLU A 286 -14.75 -1.53 23.15
N SER A 287 -14.86 -0.25 22.76
CA SER A 287 -13.98 0.82 23.25
C SER A 287 -14.79 2.09 23.49
N SER A 288 -15.00 2.44 24.77
CA SER A 288 -15.73 3.65 25.17
C SER A 288 -15.05 4.94 24.69
N GLU A 289 -13.72 4.98 24.71
CA GLU A 289 -12.93 6.12 24.23
C GLU A 289 -13.16 6.36 22.73
N ILE A 290 -13.00 5.32 21.91
CA ILE A 290 -13.18 5.45 20.45
C ILE A 290 -14.64 5.72 20.11
N GLY A 291 -15.59 5.08 20.82
CA GLY A 291 -17.02 5.36 20.69
C GLY A 291 -17.38 6.81 20.96
N PHE A 292 -16.80 7.43 22.01
CA PHE A 292 -16.97 8.85 22.30
C PHE A 292 -16.45 9.74 21.16
N ILE A 293 -15.22 9.49 20.70
CA ILE A 293 -14.62 10.23 19.57
C ILE A 293 -15.47 10.07 18.30
N PHE A 294 -15.99 8.87 18.05
CA PHE A 294 -16.85 8.60 16.90
C PHE A 294 -18.15 9.40 16.96
N ASN A 295 -18.79 9.49 18.12
CA ASN A 295 -20.03 10.26 18.26
C ASN A 295 -19.80 11.75 18.02
N GLU A 296 -18.72 12.31 18.57
CA GLU A 296 -18.33 13.70 18.32
C GLU A 296 -18.10 13.94 16.82
N TRP A 297 -17.33 13.07 16.16
CA TRP A 297 -17.10 13.16 14.72
C TRP A 297 -18.39 12.97 13.91
N LEU A 298 -19.25 12.03 14.27
CA LEU A 298 -20.50 11.71 13.58
C LEU A 298 -21.52 12.85 13.71
N ASN A 299 -21.57 13.55 14.83
CA ASN A 299 -22.45 14.71 15.01
C ASN A 299 -22.19 15.78 13.93
N HIS A 300 -20.92 16.04 13.61
CA HIS A 300 -20.51 16.94 12.54
C HIS A 300 -20.84 16.41 11.13
N HIS A 301 -21.02 15.09 10.98
CA HIS A 301 -21.24 14.39 9.71
C HIS A 301 -22.63 13.74 9.58
N SER A 302 -23.55 14.01 10.50
CA SER A 302 -24.86 13.34 10.63
C SER A 302 -25.79 13.54 9.41
N ASN A 303 -25.59 14.62 8.67
CA ASN A 303 -26.30 14.90 7.42
C ASN A 303 -25.74 14.11 6.22
N ARG A 304 -24.59 13.44 6.38
CA ARG A 304 -23.83 12.77 5.31
C ARG A 304 -23.68 11.27 5.54
N ILE A 305 -23.83 10.83 6.79
CA ILE A 305 -23.64 9.45 7.21
C ILE A 305 -24.89 8.95 7.94
N ASN A 306 -25.35 7.78 7.52
CA ASN A 306 -26.15 6.89 8.35
C ASN A 306 -25.24 5.76 8.83
N VAL A 307 -25.29 5.44 10.11
CA VAL A 307 -24.65 4.22 10.62
C VAL A 307 -25.58 3.05 10.31
N HIS A 308 -25.02 1.94 9.85
CA HIS A 308 -25.79 0.73 9.60
C HIS A 308 -26.51 0.26 10.89
N PRO A 309 -27.74 -0.28 10.82
CA PRO A 309 -28.51 -0.69 12.01
C PRO A 309 -27.79 -1.69 12.93
N ASN A 310 -26.92 -2.54 12.36
CA ASN A 310 -26.10 -3.48 13.12
C ASN A 310 -24.93 -2.82 13.89
N GLY A 311 -24.81 -1.50 13.82
CA GLY A 311 -23.76 -0.72 14.47
C GLY A 311 -22.52 -0.47 13.61
N ALA A 312 -21.69 0.45 14.08
CA ALA A 312 -20.41 0.77 13.46
C ALA A 312 -19.31 -0.24 13.88
N VAL A 313 -18.43 -0.55 12.93
CA VAL A 313 -17.18 -1.28 13.15
C VAL A 313 -16.02 -0.38 12.77
N PHE A 314 -15.11 -0.17 13.70
CA PHE A 314 -13.91 0.63 13.54
C PHE A 314 -12.74 -0.25 13.13
N LEU A 315 -12.06 0.09 12.05
CA LEU A 315 -10.80 -0.51 11.65
C LEU A 315 -9.67 0.33 12.24
N LEU A 316 -9.00 -0.24 13.24
CA LEU A 316 -7.92 0.40 13.96
C LEU A 316 -6.58 0.09 13.28
N PRO A 317 -5.67 1.07 13.16
CA PRO A 317 -4.33 0.81 12.67
C PRO A 317 -3.61 -0.26 13.52
N PRO A 318 -2.75 -1.08 12.91
CA PRO A 318 -1.96 -2.07 13.64
C PRO A 318 -1.06 -1.40 14.69
N SER A 319 -0.71 -2.13 15.74
CA SER A 319 0.07 -1.60 16.87
C SER A 319 1.39 -0.95 16.44
N TRP A 320 2.07 -1.52 15.46
CA TRP A 320 3.33 -1.00 14.93
C TRP A 320 3.19 0.31 14.14
N PHE A 321 1.97 0.76 13.80
CA PHE A 321 1.75 2.02 13.09
C PHE A 321 1.80 3.23 14.02
N LYS A 322 1.54 3.00 15.32
CA LYS A 322 1.46 4.03 16.34
C LYS A 322 2.82 4.69 16.63
#